data_AF-A0A3A1U6K7-F1
#
_entry.id   AF-A0A3A1U6K7-F1
#
_cell.length_a   1.000
_cell.length_b   1.000
_cell.length_c   1.000
_cell.angle_alpha   90.00
_cell.angle_beta   90.00
_cell.angle_gamma   90.00
#
_symmetry.space_group_name_H-M   'P 1'
#
loop_
_entity.id
_entity.type
_entity.pdbx_description
1 polymer ?
#
loop_
_entity_poly.entity_id
_entity_poly.type
_entity_poly.pdbx_seq_one_letter_code
_entity_poly.pdbx_strand_id
1 'polypeptide(L)'
;MTGASSATRRVTHLNANWTPASGGDGSFELLVVTEDERRHSVPTTAAGLTALASVLRDGVVLLWDPDGQVLSIGNLFGEWIPADWSSRSGPASG
;
A
#
# COMPACT_ATOMS: atom_id res chain seq x y z
N MET A 1 -12.97 -12.97 4.94
CA MET A 1 -12.71 -11.71 4.20
C MET A 1 -13.43 -11.82 2.87
N THR A 2 -14.59 -11.17 2.69
CA THR A 2 -15.29 -11.16 1.40
C THR A 2 -14.41 -10.42 0.39
N GLY A 3 -13.80 -11.15 -0.55
CA GLY A 3 -12.94 -10.58 -1.58
C GLY A 3 -11.52 -11.17 -1.69
N ALA A 4 -11.09 -12.01 -0.75
CA ALA A 4 -9.78 -12.66 -0.82
C ALA A 4 -9.93 -14.13 -1.22
N SER A 5 -9.25 -14.53 -2.29
CA SER A 5 -9.19 -15.92 -2.75
C SER A 5 -8.42 -16.80 -1.78
N SER A 6 -8.55 -18.13 -1.93
CA SER A 6 -7.71 -19.11 -1.23
C SER A 6 -6.23 -19.04 -1.63
N ALA A 7 -5.90 -18.34 -2.72
CA ALA A 7 -4.54 -18.09 -3.18
C ALA A 7 -3.90 -16.87 -2.52
N THR A 8 -4.62 -16.12 -1.69
CA THR A 8 -4.07 -14.94 -0.97
C THR A 8 -2.91 -15.35 -0.08
N ARG A 9 -1.77 -14.67 -0.19
CA ARG A 9 -0.55 -14.92 0.60
C ARG A 9 0.00 -13.65 1.20
N ARG A 10 0.73 -13.78 2.30
CA ARG A 10 1.51 -12.67 2.84
C ARG A 10 2.64 -12.29 1.90
N VAL A 11 2.87 -10.99 1.72
CA VAL A 11 4.03 -10.46 1.00
C VAL A 11 5.22 -10.38 1.96
N THR A 12 6.36 -10.90 1.54
CA THR A 12 7.63 -10.86 2.28
C THR A 12 8.56 -9.77 1.75
N HIS A 13 8.54 -9.52 0.44
CA HIS A 13 9.31 -8.48 -0.19
C HIS A 13 8.46 -7.75 -1.23
N LEU A 14 8.60 -6.43 -1.27
CA LEU A 14 8.02 -5.59 -2.29
C LEU A 14 9.13 -4.70 -2.87
N ASN A 15 9.35 -4.78 -4.16
CA ASN A 15 10.26 -3.88 -4.88
C ASN A 15 9.50 -3.15 -5.98
N ALA A 16 9.97 -1.97 -6.36
CA ALA A 16 9.40 -1.18 -7.46
C ALA A 16 10.52 -0.78 -8.42
N ASN A 17 10.35 -1.11 -9.69
CA ASN A 17 11.24 -0.66 -10.75
C ASN A 17 10.57 0.49 -11.49
N TRP A 18 11.27 1.62 -11.62
CA TRP A 18 10.80 2.77 -12.38
C TRP A 18 11.35 2.75 -13.80
N THR A 19 10.48 2.97 -14.78
CA THR A 19 10.86 3.21 -16.17
C THR A 19 10.45 4.63 -16.56
N PRO A 20 11.40 5.49 -16.95
CA PRO A 20 11.10 6.87 -17.32
C PRO A 20 10.31 6.94 -18.65
N ALA A 21 9.42 7.92 -18.77
CA ALA A 21 8.72 8.24 -20.02
C ALA A 21 9.17 9.62 -20.54
N SER A 22 9.25 9.79 -21.85
CA SER A 22 9.56 11.08 -22.47
C SER A 22 8.34 12.02 -22.36
N GLY A 23 8.26 12.80 -21.28
CA GLY A 23 7.25 13.84 -21.08
C GLY A 23 6.07 13.47 -20.16
N GLY A 24 6.23 12.46 -19.28
CA GLY A 24 5.22 12.10 -18.28
C GLY A 24 5.83 11.39 -17.08
N ASP A 25 5.00 10.92 -16.14
CA ASP A 25 5.41 10.42 -14.82
C ASP A 25 6.15 9.05 -14.82
N GLY A 26 6.48 8.53 -16.00
CA GLY A 26 7.03 7.18 -16.17
C GLY A 26 6.03 6.09 -15.76
N SER A 27 6.49 4.85 -15.77
CA SER A 27 5.72 3.70 -15.29
C SER A 27 6.50 2.96 -14.22
N PHE A 28 5.77 2.24 -13.36
CA PHE A 28 6.37 1.39 -12.36
C PHE A 28 5.91 -0.05 -12.55
N GLU A 29 6.81 -0.99 -12.27
CA GLU A 29 6.48 -2.40 -12.12
C GLU A 29 6.83 -2.81 -10.68
N LEU A 30 5.84 -3.31 -9.96
CA LEU A 30 6.02 -3.88 -8.63
C LEU A 30 6.40 -5.35 -8.75
N LEU A 31 7.52 -5.72 -8.14
CA LEU A 31 7.82 -7.11 -7.83
C LEU A 31 7.28 -7.43 -6.45
N VAL A 32 6.29 -8.31 -6.39
CA VAL A 32 5.70 -8.84 -5.17
C VAL A 32 6.25 -10.25 -4.94
N VAL A 33 6.89 -10.48 -3.80
CA VAL A 33 7.35 -11.80 -3.36
C VAL A 33 6.50 -12.26 -2.19
N THR A 34 5.84 -13.41 -2.32
CA THR A 34 4.97 -13.97 -1.29
C THR A 34 5.70 -14.93 -0.36
N GLU A 35 5.05 -15.33 0.74
CA GLU A 35 5.62 -16.23 1.77
C GLU A 35 5.89 -17.65 1.27
N ASP A 36 5.26 -18.06 0.16
CA ASP A 36 5.55 -19.28 -0.58
C ASP A 36 6.62 -19.07 -1.69
N GLU A 37 7.39 -17.98 -1.58
CA GLU A 37 8.51 -17.58 -2.46
C GLU A 37 8.14 -17.30 -3.92
N ARG A 38 6.84 -17.28 -4.25
CA ARG A 38 6.39 -16.93 -5.60
C ARG A 38 6.61 -15.45 -5.87
N ARG A 39 6.92 -15.16 -7.14
CA ARG A 39 7.21 -13.81 -7.63
C ARG A 39 6.14 -13.39 -8.61
N HIS A 40 5.62 -12.17 -8.42
CA HIS A 40 4.59 -11.58 -9.26
C HIS A 40 5.02 -10.19 -9.70
N SER A 41 4.92 -9.92 -11.01
CA SER A 41 5.09 -8.58 -11.55
C SER A 41 3.74 -7.92 -11.74
N VAL A 42 3.56 -6.73 -11.17
CA VAL A 42 2.30 -5.99 -11.20
C VAL A 42 2.57 -4.59 -11.72
N PRO A 43 1.99 -4.17 -12.86
CA PRO A 43 2.13 -2.81 -13.34
C PRO A 43 1.42 -1.85 -12.38
N THR A 44 2.03 -0.68 -12.14
CA THR A 44 1.42 0.38 -11.34
C THR A 44 1.77 1.77 -11.90
N THR A 45 1.02 2.77 -11.44
CA THR A 45 1.25 4.18 -11.79
C THR A 45 2.05 4.87 -10.69
N ALA A 46 2.66 6.02 -11.01
CA ALA A 46 3.33 6.85 -10.02
C ALA A 46 2.40 7.25 -8.85
N ALA A 47 1.14 7.57 -9.16
CA ALA A 47 0.12 7.88 -8.15
C ALA A 47 -0.19 6.66 -7.25
N GLY A 48 -0.34 5.48 -7.83
CA GLY A 48 -0.58 4.24 -7.08
C GLY A 48 0.58 3.89 -6.14
N LEU A 49 1.83 4.01 -6.63
CA LEU A 49 3.02 3.79 -5.81
C LEU A 49 3.15 4.83 -4.68
N THR A 50 2.86 6.10 -4.96
CA THR A 50 2.89 7.17 -3.96
C THR A 50 1.87 6.93 -2.84
N ALA A 51 0.65 6.53 -3.21
CA ALA A 51 -0.38 6.18 -2.24
C ALA A 51 0.07 5.00 -1.35
N LEU A 52 0.64 3.95 -1.95
CA LEU A 52 1.17 2.80 -1.21
C LEU A 52 2.34 3.20 -0.28
N ALA A 53 3.28 4.01 -0.76
CA ALA A 53 4.39 4.50 0.06
C ALA A 53 3.91 5.35 1.26
N SER A 54 2.82 6.10 1.11
CA SER A 54 2.27 6.94 2.18
C SER A 54 1.70 6.16 3.38
N VAL A 55 1.32 4.91 3.14
CA VAL A 55 0.71 4.02 4.16
C VAL A 55 1.67 2.98 4.70
N LEU A 56 2.78 2.70 4.01
CA LEU A 56 3.80 1.77 4.49
C LEU A 56 4.53 2.36 5.71
N ARG A 57 4.39 1.68 6.84
CA ARG A 57 5.03 1.96 8.12
C ARG A 57 5.48 0.64 8.72
N ASP A 58 6.36 0.69 9.72
CA ASP A 58 6.74 -0.51 10.46
C ASP A 58 5.50 -1.23 11.02
N GLY A 59 5.44 -2.55 10.85
CA GLY A 59 4.34 -3.39 11.33
C GLY A 59 3.14 -3.54 10.39
N VAL A 60 3.09 -2.80 9.27
CA VAL A 60 2.07 -3.02 8.24
C VAL A 60 2.28 -4.38 7.56
N VAL A 61 1.21 -5.15 7.39
CA VAL A 61 1.23 -6.44 6.69
C VAL A 61 0.64 -6.27 5.31
N LEU A 62 1.39 -6.61 4.27
CA LEU A 62 0.87 -6.68 2.91
C LEU A 62 0.43 -8.11 2.57
N LEU A 63 -0.71 -8.21 1.88
CA LEU A 63 -1.27 -9.47 1.38
C LEU A 63 -1.48 -9.35 -0.13
N TRP A 64 -1.11 -10.38 -0.88
CA TRP A 64 -1.28 -10.45 -2.32
C TRP A 64 -2.23 -11.59 -2.69
N ASP A 65 -3.29 -11.26 -3.43
CA ASP A 65 -4.18 -12.23 -4.07
C ASP A 65 -3.88 -12.27 -5.58
N PRO A 66 -3.22 -13.33 -6.08
CA PRO A 66 -2.87 -13.43 -7.49
C PRO A 66 -4.09 -13.68 -8.39
N ASP A 67 -5.16 -14.29 -7.89
CA ASP A 67 -6.36 -14.59 -8.68
C ASP A 67 -7.17 -13.32 -8.93
N GLY A 68 -7.26 -12.46 -7.92
CA GLY A 68 -7.91 -11.14 -8.03
C GLY A 68 -6.98 -10.03 -8.52
N GLN A 69 -5.67 -10.27 -8.59
CA GLN A 69 -4.63 -9.24 -8.74
C GLN A 69 -4.77 -8.08 -7.73
N VAL A 70 -5.05 -8.42 -6.48
CA VAL A 70 -5.31 -7.45 -5.41
C VAL A 70 -4.17 -7.44 -4.41
N LEU A 71 -3.57 -6.26 -4.19
CA LEU A 71 -2.69 -6.00 -3.07
C LEU A 71 -3.50 -5.36 -1.94
N SER A 72 -3.58 -6.04 -0.79
CA SER A 72 -4.31 -5.59 0.39
C SER A 72 -3.36 -5.20 1.52
N ILE A 73 -3.77 -4.23 2.33
CA ILE A 73 -3.03 -3.77 3.50
C ILE A 73 -3.76 -4.23 4.76
N GLY A 74 -3.12 -5.08 5.54
CA GLY A 74 -3.56 -5.55 6.84
C GLY A 74 -2.82 -4.86 7.99
N ASN A 75 -3.39 -4.94 9.18
CA ASN A 75 -2.85 -4.37 10.42
C ASN A 75 -2.51 -2.88 10.30
N LEU A 76 -3.37 -2.11 9.62
CA LEU A 76 -3.30 -0.66 9.63
C LEU A 76 -3.53 -0.16 11.06
N PHE A 77 -2.47 0.28 11.72
CA PHE A 77 -2.53 0.99 12.99
C PHE A 77 -2.76 2.47 12.71
N GLY A 78 -3.81 3.02 13.30
CA GLY A 78 -4.07 4.46 13.31
C GLY A 78 -4.45 4.89 14.72
N GLU A 79 -4.03 6.10 15.11
CA GLU A 79 -4.64 6.77 16.24
C GLU A 79 -6.03 7.22 15.79
N TRP A 80 -7.07 6.86 16.57
CA TRP A 80 -8.41 7.35 16.30
C TRP A 80 -8.41 8.86 16.50
N ILE A 81 -8.46 9.62 15.40
CA ILE A 81 -8.59 11.07 15.47
C ILE A 81 -10.04 11.38 15.87
N PRO A 82 -10.29 11.92 17.09
CA PRO A 82 -11.64 12.25 17.49
C PRO A 82 -12.20 13.38 16.62
N ALA A 83 -13.50 13.33 16.36
CA ALA A 83 -14.17 14.24 15.43
C ALA A 83 -14.03 15.74 15.77
N ASP A 84 -13.66 16.06 17.01
CA ASP A 84 -13.46 17.40 17.53
C ASP A 84 -12.01 17.90 17.42
N TRP A 85 -11.08 17.11 16.86
CA TRP A 85 -9.65 17.47 16.76
C TRP A 85 -9.41 18.83 16.09
N SER A 86 -10.13 19.12 15.01
CA SER A 86 -10.09 20.39 14.29
C SER A 86 -10.64 21.57 15.11
N SER A 87 -11.46 21.31 16.14
CA SER A 87 -12.04 22.33 17.02
C SER A 87 -11.19 22.66 18.25
N ARG A 88 -10.29 21.75 18.67
CA ARG A 88 -9.36 21.99 19.80
C ARG A 88 -8.16 22.88 19.45
N SER A 89 -8.00 23.24 18.18
CA SER A 89 -6.89 24.09 17.71
C SER A 89 -7.21 25.58 17.75
N GLY A 90 -8.30 25.99 18.41
CA GLY A 90 -8.57 27.40 18.69
C GLY A 90 -7.53 27.98 19.66
N PRO A 91 -7.10 29.24 19.49
CA PRO A 91 -6.06 29.83 20.32
C PRO A 91 -6.48 29.81 21.79
N ALA A 92 -5.58 29.40 22.68
CA ALA A 92 -5.78 29.50 24.11
C ALA A 92 -5.93 30.99 24.47
N SER A 93 -7.14 31.41 24.79
CA SER A 93 -7.42 32.74 25.34
C SER A 93 -6.86 32.80 26.76
N GLY A 94 -5.68 33.40 26.91
CA GLY A 94 -5.15 33.88 28.18
C GLY A 94 -5.75 35.23 28.57
#